data_AF-A0A4Z1HW50-F1
#
_entry.id   AF-A0A4Z1HW50-F1
#
_cell.length_a   1.000
_cell.length_b   1.000
_cell.length_c   1.000
_cell.angle_alpha   90.00
_cell.angle_beta   90.00
_cell.angle_gamma   90.00
#
_symmetry.space_group_name_H-M   'P 1'
#
loop_
_entity.id
_entity.type
_entity.pdbx_description
1 polymer ?
#
loop_
_entity_poly.entity_id
_entity_poly.type
_entity_poly.pdbx_seq_one_letter_code
_entity_poly.pdbx_strand_id
1 'polypeptide(L)'
;MDEAAFNAQVNQSQGNEKPPPGHEMLQGSLLVQYLGLSGQNRNGTAVRRIVKAAFADGSAQSMKAYPEIFWNETKDIKKDESQKRKWEDSKDIKEMGFGDFDEEEEGDLASDTSEGQEELASKQGKKGGLTYSSNIGDPDSIRLRQRIITLLSRVSATIPQKSMPLRDVYDLLAEFTVALPIASFSLLLNISHTSPFPSVVLVSLIQLLCSRYLPKSAVRPQDVEDFKNDTLTQRILEICYLPHCPMTSSIEDNSKYSILVENLFRLFLTDCEGLHTPDLDDAIERGIIAREKKCKTDGRRKADAMKREEEIAKFFLDASSRRLRSLVDWVEESST
;
A
#
# COMPACT_ATOMS: atom_id res chain seq x y z
N MET A 1 15.72 -3.64 14.28
CA MET A 1 16.50 -2.65 13.51
C MET A 1 15.73 -1.36 13.61
N ASP A 2 16.30 -0.39 14.33
CA ASP A 2 15.70 0.90 14.67
C ASP A 2 15.29 1.67 13.39
N GLU A 3 14.11 2.29 13.40
CA GLU A 3 13.59 3.09 12.29
C GLU A 3 14.54 4.24 11.96
N ALA A 4 15.20 4.80 12.98
CA ALA A 4 16.27 5.79 12.84
C ALA A 4 17.48 5.26 12.04
N ALA A 5 17.86 3.98 12.23
CA ALA A 5 18.98 3.37 11.52
C ALA A 5 18.64 3.07 10.04
N PHE A 6 17.39 2.77 9.73
CA PHE A 6 16.92 2.63 8.36
C PHE A 6 16.86 3.99 7.64
N ASN A 7 16.36 5.02 8.32
CA ASN A 7 16.32 6.39 7.80
C ASN A 7 17.73 6.92 7.50
N ALA A 8 18.72 6.64 8.35
CA ALA A 8 20.10 7.03 8.12
C ALA A 8 20.74 6.33 6.88
N GLN A 9 20.34 5.09 6.57
CA GLN A 9 20.90 4.31 5.45
C GLN A 9 20.32 4.65 4.08
N VAL A 10 19.05 5.05 4.00
CA VAL A 10 18.49 5.61 2.76
C VAL A 10 19.22 6.91 2.37
N ASN A 11 19.76 7.62 3.37
CA ASN A 11 20.45 8.90 3.21
C ASN A 11 21.95 8.80 2.83
N GLN A 12 22.54 7.60 2.75
CA GLN A 12 23.95 7.43 2.41
C GLN A 12 24.15 6.38 1.32
N SER A 13 24.06 6.82 0.08
CA SER A 13 24.69 6.08 -1.03
C SER A 13 25.59 7.02 -1.82
N GLN A 14 26.84 7.13 -1.36
CA GLN A 14 28.05 6.97 -2.17
C GLN A 14 29.29 7.32 -1.32
N GLY A 15 30.04 6.31 -0.88
CA GLY A 15 31.38 6.49 -0.30
C GLY A 15 31.75 5.50 0.79
N ASN A 16 32.27 4.34 0.40
CA ASN A 16 33.24 3.50 1.12
C ASN A 16 33.12 3.37 2.67
N GLU A 17 31.92 3.21 3.22
CA GLU A 17 31.73 2.91 4.64
C GLU A 17 31.58 1.41 4.91
N LYS A 18 32.09 0.97 6.07
CA LYS A 18 32.02 -0.42 6.55
C LYS A 18 30.58 -0.95 6.42
N PRO A 19 30.39 -2.21 5.99
CA PRO A 19 29.06 -2.78 5.88
C PRO A 19 28.37 -2.74 7.25
N PRO A 20 27.08 -2.36 7.29
CA PRO A 20 26.36 -2.20 8.54
C PRO A 20 26.26 -3.51 9.33
N PRO A 21 26.11 -3.45 10.67
CA PRO A 21 25.94 -4.64 11.49
C PRO A 21 24.76 -5.49 11.00
N GLY A 22 24.99 -6.79 10.81
CA GLY A 22 24.00 -7.73 10.25
C GLY A 22 23.99 -7.85 8.72
N HIS A 23 24.89 -7.19 8.00
CA HIS A 23 24.99 -7.30 6.53
C HIS A 23 25.16 -8.75 6.04
N GLU A 24 25.95 -9.57 6.75
CA GLU A 24 26.10 -11.00 6.42
C GLU A 24 24.80 -11.79 6.60
N MET A 25 24.06 -11.54 7.69
CA MET A 25 22.75 -12.16 7.93
C MET A 25 21.73 -11.73 6.88
N LEU A 26 21.73 -10.45 6.48
CA LEU A 26 20.88 -9.95 5.40
C LEU A 26 21.22 -10.61 4.06
N GLN A 27 22.51 -10.78 3.75
CA GLN A 27 22.93 -11.52 2.56
C GLN A 27 22.48 -12.99 2.58
N GLY A 28 22.44 -13.60 3.76
CA GLY A 28 21.92 -14.95 3.98
C GLY A 28 20.39 -15.06 4.07
N SER A 29 19.65 -13.94 4.02
CA SER A 29 18.18 -13.98 4.11
C SER A 29 17.55 -14.66 2.90
N LEU A 30 16.41 -15.33 3.10
CA LEU A 30 15.71 -16.06 2.04
C LEU A 30 15.38 -15.16 0.83
N LEU A 31 15.01 -13.90 1.08
CA LEU A 31 14.73 -12.94 0.01
C LEU A 31 15.98 -12.64 -0.81
N VAL A 32 17.11 -12.35 -0.17
CA VAL A 32 18.38 -12.04 -0.88
C VAL A 32 18.93 -13.28 -1.56
N GLN A 33 18.81 -14.46 -0.94
CA GLN A 33 19.15 -15.72 -1.58
C GLN A 33 18.29 -15.96 -2.83
N TYR A 34 16.97 -15.76 -2.77
CA TYR A 34 16.11 -15.90 -3.95
C TYR A 34 16.50 -14.92 -5.08
N LEU A 35 16.80 -13.67 -4.72
CA LEU A 35 17.30 -12.66 -5.64
C LEU A 35 18.68 -13.02 -6.23
N GLY A 36 19.58 -13.63 -5.44
CA GLY A 36 20.95 -13.96 -5.84
C GLY A 36 21.14 -15.32 -6.51
N LEU A 37 20.32 -16.33 -6.15
CA LEU A 37 20.32 -17.69 -6.72
C LEU A 37 19.76 -17.70 -8.13
N SER A 38 18.87 -16.76 -8.45
CA SER A 38 18.46 -16.53 -9.82
C SER A 38 19.64 -15.96 -10.59
N GLY A 39 20.36 -16.79 -11.36
CA GLY A 39 21.26 -16.33 -12.44
C GLY A 39 20.58 -15.37 -13.45
N GLN A 40 19.26 -15.19 -13.32
CA GLN A 40 18.39 -14.25 -14.01
C GLN A 40 18.43 -12.81 -13.45
N ASN A 41 18.96 -12.55 -12.25
CA ASN A 41 18.86 -11.24 -11.61
C ASN A 41 19.85 -10.18 -12.13
N ARG A 42 20.64 -10.50 -13.17
CA ARG A 42 21.52 -9.53 -13.88
C ARG A 42 20.77 -8.28 -14.34
N ASN A 43 19.46 -8.38 -14.59
CA ASN A 43 18.61 -7.28 -15.05
C ASN A 43 17.41 -6.99 -14.11
N GLY A 44 17.46 -7.43 -12.84
CA GLY A 44 16.36 -7.19 -11.90
C GLY A 44 15.09 -8.00 -12.18
N THR A 45 15.17 -9.08 -12.97
CA THR A 45 14.01 -9.88 -13.38
C THR A 45 13.28 -10.52 -12.19
N ALA A 46 14.03 -11.00 -11.19
CA ALA A 46 13.48 -11.59 -9.98
C ALA A 46 12.71 -10.53 -9.18
N VAL A 47 13.28 -9.33 -9.01
CA VAL A 47 12.57 -8.20 -8.38
C VAL A 47 11.29 -7.86 -9.13
N ARG A 48 11.35 -7.80 -10.47
CA ARG A 48 10.16 -7.54 -11.29
C ARG A 48 9.08 -8.59 -11.13
N ARG A 49 9.45 -9.88 -10.99
CA ARG A 49 8.51 -10.97 -10.72
C ARG A 49 7.86 -10.83 -9.35
N ILE A 50 8.63 -10.50 -8.31
CA ILE A 50 8.10 -10.30 -6.95
C ILE A 50 7.13 -9.11 -6.94
N VAL A 51 7.50 -7.98 -7.55
CA VAL A 51 6.61 -6.82 -7.62
C VAL A 51 5.32 -7.18 -8.38
N LYS A 52 5.40 -7.84 -9.54
CA LYS A 52 4.20 -8.26 -10.26
C LYS A 52 3.31 -9.21 -9.44
N ALA A 53 3.90 -10.14 -8.67
CA ALA A 53 3.16 -11.01 -7.77
C ALA A 53 2.48 -10.21 -6.65
N ALA A 54 3.16 -9.21 -6.09
CA ALA A 54 2.63 -8.33 -5.05
C ALA A 54 1.48 -7.43 -5.54
N PHE A 55 1.21 -7.34 -6.84
CA PHE A 55 0.06 -6.65 -7.42
C PHE A 55 -0.93 -7.59 -8.13
N ALA A 56 -0.74 -8.91 -8.02
CA ALA A 56 -1.65 -9.90 -8.60
C ALA A 56 -3.03 -9.83 -7.90
N ASP A 57 -4.09 -9.95 -8.70
CA ASP A 57 -5.50 -9.73 -8.33
C ASP A 57 -6.31 -11.03 -8.16
N GLY A 58 -5.65 -12.18 -8.21
CA GLY A 58 -6.32 -13.49 -8.13
C GLY A 58 -7.19 -13.85 -9.35
N SER A 59 -7.15 -13.05 -10.43
CA SER A 59 -7.80 -13.41 -11.69
C SER A 59 -7.23 -14.71 -12.26
N ALA A 60 -7.96 -15.37 -13.17
CA ALA A 60 -7.47 -16.59 -13.83
C ALA A 60 -6.10 -16.40 -14.52
N GLN A 61 -5.81 -15.19 -15.00
CA GLN A 61 -4.51 -14.84 -15.56
C GLN A 61 -3.43 -14.76 -14.48
N SER A 62 -3.74 -14.12 -13.34
CA SER A 62 -2.86 -14.05 -12.17
C SER A 62 -2.55 -15.44 -11.61
N MET A 63 -3.57 -16.29 -11.43
CA MET A 63 -3.41 -17.66 -10.91
C MET A 63 -2.58 -18.55 -11.87
N LYS A 64 -2.68 -18.31 -13.18
CA LYS A 64 -1.82 -18.99 -14.16
C LYS A 64 -0.36 -18.55 -14.07
N ALA A 65 -0.11 -17.27 -13.81
CA ALA A 65 1.24 -16.72 -13.69
C ALA A 65 1.89 -17.01 -12.33
N TYR A 66 1.07 -17.12 -11.28
CA TYR A 66 1.45 -17.35 -9.89
C TYR A 66 0.59 -18.50 -9.32
N PRO A 67 0.91 -19.76 -9.68
CA PRO A 67 0.18 -20.92 -9.19
C PRO A 67 0.47 -21.16 -7.70
N GLU A 68 -0.40 -21.94 -7.06
CA GLU A 68 -0.22 -22.40 -5.68
C GLU A 68 1.13 -23.09 -5.50
N ILE A 69 1.81 -22.72 -4.42
CA ILE A 69 3.09 -23.33 -4.05
C ILE A 69 2.84 -24.52 -3.14
N PHE A 70 1.83 -24.40 -2.27
CA PHE A 70 1.47 -25.44 -1.32
C PHE A 70 0.22 -26.19 -1.79
N TRP A 71 0.17 -27.48 -1.45
CA TRP A 71 -1.00 -28.29 -1.74
C TRP A 71 -2.22 -27.75 -0.99
N ASN A 72 -3.31 -27.49 -1.72
CA ASN A 72 -4.56 -26.94 -1.18
C ASN A 72 -4.42 -25.54 -0.55
N GLU A 73 -3.49 -24.71 -1.02
CA GLU A 73 -3.24 -23.37 -0.46
C GLU A 73 -4.48 -22.46 -0.50
N THR A 74 -5.25 -22.53 -1.58
CA THR A 74 -6.47 -21.70 -1.75
C THR A 74 -7.74 -22.37 -1.22
N LYS A 75 -7.66 -23.61 -0.73
CA LYS A 75 -8.86 -24.26 -0.18
C LYS A 75 -9.17 -23.63 1.16
N ASP A 76 -10.34 -23.01 1.25
CA ASP A 76 -10.87 -22.56 2.53
C ASP A 76 -10.85 -23.71 3.53
N ILE A 77 -10.27 -23.44 4.71
CA ILE A 77 -10.35 -24.36 5.83
C ILE A 77 -11.83 -24.46 6.17
N LYS A 78 -12.45 -25.60 5.86
CA LYS A 78 -13.82 -25.89 6.25
C LYS A 78 -13.87 -25.75 7.77
N LYS A 79 -14.46 -24.65 8.26
CA LYS A 79 -14.80 -24.51 9.67
C LYS A 79 -15.90 -25.52 9.93
N ASP A 80 -15.53 -26.69 10.45
CA ASP A 80 -16.48 -27.61 11.01
C ASP A 80 -17.29 -26.87 12.08
N GLU A 81 -18.57 -26.63 11.79
CA GLU A 81 -19.51 -25.99 12.73
C GLU A 81 -19.67 -26.81 14.03
N SER A 82 -19.15 -28.04 14.07
CA SER A 82 -19.10 -28.93 15.23
C SER A 82 -18.06 -28.53 16.28
N GLN A 83 -17.12 -27.61 15.98
CA GLN A 83 -16.18 -27.07 16.97
C GLN A 83 -16.40 -25.58 17.28
N LYS A 84 -17.66 -25.17 17.44
CA LYS A 84 -17.94 -24.12 18.43
C LYS A 84 -17.58 -24.69 19.80
N ARG A 85 -16.32 -24.57 20.23
CA ARG A 85 -16.03 -24.64 21.67
C ARG A 85 -16.84 -23.53 22.32
N LYS A 86 -17.93 -23.90 22.98
CA LYS A 86 -18.64 -23.07 23.93
C LYS A 86 -17.58 -22.50 24.87
N TRP A 87 -17.25 -21.21 24.71
CA TRP A 87 -16.65 -20.46 25.79
C TRP A 87 -17.79 -20.14 26.77
N GLU A 88 -18.28 -21.18 27.44
CA GLU A 88 -19.14 -21.02 28.60
C GLU A 88 -18.24 -20.67 29.77
N ASP A 89 -18.37 -19.40 30.17
CA ASP A 89 -18.28 -18.88 31.53
C ASP A 89 -17.96 -19.94 32.60
N SER A 90 -16.67 -20.11 32.90
CA SER A 90 -16.22 -20.70 34.15
C SER A 90 -15.11 -19.83 34.74
N LYS A 91 -15.56 -18.82 35.50
CA LYS A 91 -14.82 -18.40 36.68
C LYS A 91 -14.57 -19.64 37.54
N ASP A 92 -13.33 -20.09 37.59
CA ASP A 92 -12.63 -20.32 38.85
C ASP A 92 -11.14 -20.54 38.60
N ILE A 93 -10.39 -19.58 39.12
CA ILE A 93 -8.93 -19.61 39.29
C ILE A 93 -8.58 -20.75 40.24
N LYS A 94 -7.84 -21.77 39.79
CA LYS A 94 -6.79 -22.42 40.60
C LYS A 94 -5.62 -22.93 39.75
N GLU A 95 -4.47 -22.55 40.26
CA GLU A 95 -3.05 -22.86 40.03
C GLU A 95 -2.65 -24.35 39.81
N MET A 96 -1.45 -24.54 39.25
CA MET A 96 -0.65 -25.78 39.04
C MET A 96 -1.07 -26.64 37.82
N GLY A 97 -0.19 -27.27 37.04
CA GLY A 97 1.27 -27.49 37.07
C GLY A 97 1.69 -28.28 35.81
N PHE A 98 3.00 -28.37 35.58
CA PHE A 98 3.69 -29.08 34.50
C PHE A 98 3.38 -30.59 34.37
N GLY A 99 3.54 -31.15 33.17
CA GLY A 99 3.59 -32.60 32.86
C GLY A 99 2.79 -32.93 31.59
N ASP A 100 3.41 -33.10 30.43
CA ASP A 100 4.02 -34.34 29.91
C ASP A 100 3.02 -35.48 29.71
N PHE A 101 2.73 -35.80 28.44
CA PHE A 101 2.40 -37.13 27.92
C PHE A 101 2.64 -37.11 26.40
N ASP A 102 3.81 -37.62 26.01
CA ASP A 102 3.97 -38.38 24.76
C ASP A 102 2.98 -39.56 24.75
N GLU A 103 2.38 -39.86 23.60
CA GLU A 103 2.60 -41.11 22.86
C GLU A 103 1.63 -41.23 21.67
N GLU A 104 2.16 -41.88 20.64
CA GLU A 104 1.67 -42.09 19.29
C GLU A 104 0.43 -42.99 19.22
N GLU A 105 -0.42 -42.79 18.21
CA GLU A 105 -1.05 -43.94 17.53
C GLU A 105 -1.45 -43.59 16.09
N GLU A 106 -0.82 -44.29 15.14
CA GLU A 106 -1.25 -44.43 13.75
C GLU A 106 -2.64 -45.08 13.67
N GLY A 107 -3.43 -44.70 12.66
CA GLY A 107 -4.72 -45.32 12.38
C GLY A 107 -5.20 -45.01 10.97
N ASP A 108 -5.01 -45.99 10.09
CA ASP A 108 -5.12 -46.00 8.64
C ASP A 108 -6.59 -46.16 8.13
N LEU A 109 -6.77 -45.99 6.80
CA LEU A 109 -7.85 -46.53 5.94
C LEU A 109 -9.16 -45.74 5.67
N ALA A 110 -9.18 -45.14 4.48
CA ALA A 110 -10.11 -45.33 3.34
C ALA A 110 -11.65 -45.38 3.52
N SER A 111 -12.36 -44.60 2.70
CA SER A 111 -13.21 -45.06 1.57
C SER A 111 -14.49 -44.23 1.32
N ASP A 112 -14.61 -43.81 0.06
CA ASP A 112 -15.79 -43.69 -0.82
C ASP A 112 -16.98 -42.72 -0.60
N THR A 113 -17.16 -41.91 -1.67
CA THR A 113 -18.39 -41.52 -2.39
C THR A 113 -19.55 -40.85 -1.64
N SER A 114 -19.87 -39.60 -2.01
CA SER A 114 -20.90 -39.31 -3.02
C SER A 114 -21.21 -37.81 -3.13
N GLU A 115 -21.40 -37.42 -4.40
CA GLU A 115 -22.21 -36.36 -4.99
C GLU A 115 -22.75 -35.18 -4.15
N GLY A 116 -22.36 -33.98 -4.60
CA GLY A 116 -23.28 -32.91 -5.01
C GLY A 116 -24.23 -32.34 -3.96
N GLN A 117 -23.88 -31.18 -3.40
CA GLN A 117 -24.91 -30.21 -3.02
C GLN A 117 -24.41 -28.77 -3.07
N GLU A 118 -25.22 -27.97 -3.76
CA GLU A 118 -25.00 -26.61 -4.20
C GLU A 118 -24.86 -25.62 -3.05
N GLU A 119 -24.06 -24.57 -3.34
CA GLU A 119 -23.83 -23.39 -2.53
C GLU A 119 -25.12 -22.73 -2.05
N LEU A 120 -25.35 -22.74 -0.73
CA LEU A 120 -26.24 -21.78 -0.10
C LEU A 120 -25.46 -20.52 0.27
N ALA A 121 -25.34 -19.63 -0.71
CA ALA A 121 -24.94 -18.25 -0.51
C ALA A 121 -25.87 -17.60 0.53
N SER A 122 -25.32 -17.33 1.71
CA SER A 122 -25.98 -16.56 2.77
C SER A 122 -26.28 -15.16 2.27
N LYS A 123 -27.55 -14.92 1.91
CA LYS A 123 -28.12 -13.61 1.63
C LYS A 123 -28.17 -12.78 2.91
N GLN A 124 -27.10 -12.05 3.22
CA GLN A 124 -27.20 -10.91 4.12
C GLN A 124 -27.68 -9.67 3.34
N GLY A 125 -28.66 -8.99 3.93
CA GLY A 125 -29.54 -8.02 3.28
C GLY A 125 -28.81 -6.82 2.67
N LYS A 126 -29.24 -6.49 1.44
CA LYS A 126 -28.95 -5.22 0.77
C LYS A 126 -29.50 -4.05 1.59
N LYS A 127 -28.64 -3.39 2.37
CA LYS A 127 -28.66 -1.93 2.45
C LYS A 127 -27.78 -1.44 1.31
N GLY A 128 -28.36 -0.70 0.36
CA GLY A 128 -27.70 -0.18 -0.83
C GLY A 128 -26.65 0.88 -0.52
N GLY A 129 -25.55 0.49 0.12
CA GLY A 129 -24.30 1.24 0.10
C GLY A 129 -23.55 0.93 -1.18
N LEU A 130 -22.85 1.91 -1.74
CA LEU A 130 -21.91 1.72 -2.84
C LEU A 130 -20.72 0.87 -2.34
N THR A 131 -20.86 -0.45 -2.33
CA THR A 131 -19.78 -1.37 -1.97
C THR A 131 -18.78 -1.40 -3.13
N TYR A 132 -17.70 -0.64 -3.01
CA TYR A 132 -16.54 -0.76 -3.90
C TYR A 132 -15.66 -1.90 -3.37
N SER A 133 -15.39 -2.91 -4.20
CA SER A 133 -14.50 -4.03 -3.83
C SER A 133 -13.09 -3.76 -4.35
N SER A 134 -12.10 -3.85 -3.47
CA SER A 134 -10.69 -3.90 -3.88
C SER A 134 -10.42 -5.22 -4.61
N ASN A 135 -9.79 -5.17 -5.78
CA ASN A 135 -9.43 -6.36 -6.55
C ASN A 135 -8.10 -6.99 -6.09
N ILE A 136 -7.31 -6.29 -5.27
CA ILE A 136 -6.03 -6.79 -4.73
C ILE A 136 -6.19 -7.40 -3.32
N GLY A 137 -7.41 -7.75 -2.93
CA GLY A 137 -7.70 -8.48 -1.70
C GLY A 137 -8.17 -7.61 -0.55
N ASP A 138 -8.31 -8.28 0.59
CA ASP A 138 -8.80 -7.75 1.86
C ASP A 138 -7.71 -6.97 2.64
N PRO A 139 -8.04 -6.36 3.80
CA PRO A 139 -7.05 -5.61 4.58
C PRO A 139 -5.81 -6.43 4.97
N ASP A 140 -5.94 -7.74 5.16
CA ASP A 140 -4.84 -8.62 5.55
C ASP A 140 -3.88 -8.84 4.37
N SER A 141 -4.43 -9.08 3.18
CA SER A 141 -3.69 -9.14 1.91
C SER A 141 -2.95 -7.84 1.64
N ILE A 142 -3.58 -6.69 1.91
CA ILE A 142 -2.96 -5.37 1.75
C ILE A 142 -1.77 -5.22 2.69
N ARG A 143 -1.91 -5.56 3.98
CA ARG A 143 -0.78 -5.50 4.92
C ARG A 143 0.38 -6.38 4.45
N LEU A 144 0.11 -7.56 3.91
CA LEU A 144 1.15 -8.43 3.35
C LEU A 144 1.86 -7.78 2.17
N ARG A 145 1.12 -7.16 1.24
CA ARG A 145 1.69 -6.43 0.09
C ARG A 145 2.57 -5.27 0.56
N GLN A 146 2.11 -4.48 1.53
CA GLN A 146 2.89 -3.39 2.12
C GLN A 146 4.20 -3.91 2.74
N ARG A 147 4.17 -5.05 3.46
CA ARG A 147 5.40 -5.70 3.99
C ARG A 147 6.38 -6.09 2.89
N ILE A 148 5.90 -6.68 1.79
CA ILE A 148 6.76 -7.07 0.68
C ILE A 148 7.43 -5.84 0.06
N ILE A 149 6.66 -4.77 -0.16
CA ILE A 149 7.19 -3.52 -0.72
C ILE A 149 8.24 -2.90 0.21
N THR A 150 7.97 -2.86 1.53
CA THR A 150 8.96 -2.43 2.53
C THR A 150 10.22 -3.28 2.47
N LEU A 151 10.12 -4.61 2.43
CA LEU A 151 11.28 -5.51 2.36
C LEU A 151 12.11 -5.28 1.09
N LEU A 152 11.47 -5.13 -0.07
CA LEU A 152 12.15 -4.83 -1.34
C LEU A 152 12.88 -3.49 -1.29
N SER A 153 12.24 -2.47 -0.71
CA SER A 153 12.84 -1.15 -0.53
C SER A 153 14.09 -1.24 0.37
N ARG A 154 13.99 -1.96 1.49
CA ARG A 154 15.11 -2.17 2.42
C ARG A 154 16.28 -2.89 1.78
N VAL A 155 16.01 -4.01 1.11
CA VAL A 155 17.05 -4.81 0.43
C VAL A 155 17.73 -3.99 -0.66
N SER A 156 16.97 -3.21 -1.42
CA SER A 156 17.51 -2.41 -2.52
C SER A 156 18.33 -1.21 -2.03
N ALA A 157 18.02 -0.67 -0.86
CA ALA A 157 18.82 0.35 -0.20
C ALA A 157 20.12 -0.21 0.41
N THR A 158 20.09 -1.42 0.99
CA THR A 158 21.25 -1.97 1.72
C THR A 158 22.19 -2.83 0.87
N ILE A 159 21.69 -3.52 -0.15
CA ILE A 159 22.48 -4.46 -0.96
C ILE A 159 22.16 -4.30 -2.47
N PRO A 160 22.33 -3.09 -3.03
CA PRO A 160 21.97 -2.80 -4.42
C PRO A 160 22.72 -3.68 -5.42
N GLN A 161 23.91 -4.18 -5.09
CA GLN A 161 24.70 -5.04 -5.99
C GLN A 161 24.11 -6.45 -6.17
N LYS A 162 23.32 -6.92 -5.19
CA LYS A 162 22.63 -8.23 -5.25
C LYS A 162 21.13 -8.09 -5.56
N SER A 163 20.65 -6.87 -5.73
CA SER A 163 19.26 -6.54 -6.06
C SER A 163 19.17 -5.62 -7.28
N MET A 164 18.01 -5.01 -7.46
CA MET A 164 17.80 -3.88 -8.37
C MET A 164 18.12 -2.55 -7.62
N PRO A 165 18.65 -1.51 -8.29
CA PRO A 165 18.81 -0.18 -7.69
C PRO A 165 17.49 0.33 -7.10
N LEU A 166 17.55 1.01 -5.95
CA LEU A 166 16.37 1.48 -5.22
C LEU A 166 15.41 2.28 -6.11
N ARG A 167 15.95 3.19 -6.93
CA ARG A 167 15.15 4.02 -7.84
C ARG A 167 14.34 3.18 -8.83
N ASP A 168 14.96 2.17 -9.43
CA ASP A 168 14.30 1.30 -10.40
C ASP A 168 13.20 0.45 -9.75
N VAL A 169 13.38 0.05 -8.48
CA VAL A 169 12.34 -0.63 -7.70
C VAL A 169 11.13 0.28 -7.50
N TYR A 170 11.36 1.54 -7.12
CA TYR A 170 10.28 2.51 -6.92
C TYR A 170 9.59 2.88 -8.23
N ASP A 171 10.34 3.01 -9.33
CA ASP A 171 9.75 3.24 -10.65
C ASP A 171 8.84 2.08 -11.07
N LEU A 172 9.22 0.84 -10.76
CA LEU A 172 8.38 -0.33 -10.99
C LEU A 172 7.15 -0.36 -10.09
N LEU A 173 7.31 -0.08 -8.80
CA LEU A 173 6.19 0.00 -7.85
C LEU A 173 5.20 1.07 -8.29
N ALA A 174 5.69 2.23 -8.72
CA ALA A 174 4.86 3.33 -9.21
C ALA A 174 4.09 2.93 -10.47
N GLU A 175 4.72 2.22 -11.41
CA GLU A 175 4.06 1.69 -12.63
C GLU A 175 2.84 0.83 -12.28
N PHE A 176 2.99 -0.13 -11.37
CA PHE A 176 1.87 -0.99 -10.96
C PHE A 176 0.84 -0.28 -10.09
N THR A 177 1.28 0.64 -9.23
CA THR A 177 0.38 1.39 -8.35
C THR A 177 -0.54 2.30 -9.15
N VAL A 178 -0.04 3.03 -10.15
CA VAL A 178 -0.87 3.91 -11.00
C VAL A 178 -1.97 3.11 -11.73
N ALA A 179 -1.66 1.87 -12.14
CA ALA A 179 -2.59 1.01 -12.86
C ALA A 179 -3.71 0.42 -11.98
N LEU A 180 -3.63 0.53 -10.66
CA LEU A 180 -4.68 0.02 -9.77
C LEU A 180 -5.98 0.82 -9.90
N PRO A 181 -7.16 0.16 -9.85
CA PRO A 181 -8.42 0.85 -9.65
C PRO A 181 -8.38 1.69 -8.38
N ILE A 182 -9.10 2.82 -8.36
CA ILE A 182 -9.02 3.80 -7.27
C ILE A 182 -9.23 3.22 -5.86
N ALA A 183 -10.15 2.26 -5.69
CA ALA A 183 -10.38 1.61 -4.40
C ALA A 183 -9.13 0.88 -3.89
N SER A 184 -8.49 0.11 -4.77
CA SER A 184 -7.27 -0.64 -4.46
C SER A 184 -6.06 0.28 -4.31
N PHE A 185 -5.98 1.34 -5.11
CA PHE A 185 -4.99 2.42 -4.96
C PHE A 185 -5.07 3.06 -3.58
N SER A 186 -6.27 3.48 -3.17
CA SER A 186 -6.51 4.11 -1.86
C SER A 186 -6.17 3.18 -0.71
N LEU A 187 -6.54 1.90 -0.82
CA LEU A 187 -6.33 0.91 0.23
C LEU A 187 -4.84 0.55 0.38
N LEU A 188 -4.12 0.39 -0.72
CA LEU A 188 -2.69 0.08 -0.70
C LEU A 188 -1.87 1.21 -0.05
N LEU A 189 -2.21 2.46 -0.37
CA LEU A 189 -1.52 3.66 0.13
C LEU A 189 -2.09 4.17 1.46
N ASN A 190 -2.99 3.43 2.10
CA ASN A 190 -3.61 3.88 3.33
C ASN A 190 -2.58 4.04 4.46
N ILE A 191 -2.63 5.19 5.12
CA ILE A 191 -1.80 5.51 6.27
C ILE A 191 -2.51 4.97 7.52
N SER A 192 -1.84 4.12 8.26
CA SER A 192 -2.35 3.55 9.52
C SER A 192 -1.16 3.30 10.44
N HIS A 193 -1.33 3.48 11.74
CA HIS A 193 -0.32 3.08 12.74
C HIS A 193 -0.02 1.58 12.71
N THR A 194 -0.91 0.77 12.14
CA THR A 194 -0.72 -0.67 11.93
C THR A 194 -0.14 -1.02 10.57
N SER A 195 0.11 -0.01 9.72
CA SER A 195 0.69 -0.18 8.39
C SER A 195 2.15 -0.63 8.50
N PRO A 196 2.56 -1.69 7.79
CA PRO A 196 3.96 -2.10 7.72
C PRO A 196 4.83 -1.20 6.84
N PHE A 197 4.28 -0.11 6.30
CA PHE A 197 5.03 0.88 5.55
C PHE A 197 5.68 1.92 6.47
N PRO A 198 7.02 2.06 6.44
CA PRO A 198 7.68 3.20 7.06
C PRO A 198 7.26 4.52 6.40
N SER A 199 7.10 5.59 7.18
CA SER A 199 6.72 6.92 6.67
C SER A 199 7.64 7.38 5.53
N VAL A 200 8.96 7.20 5.68
CA VAL A 200 9.95 7.56 4.65
C VAL A 200 9.72 6.84 3.31
N VAL A 201 9.33 5.56 3.36
CA VAL A 201 9.06 4.74 2.16
C VAL A 201 7.82 5.26 1.46
N LEU A 202 6.76 5.56 2.23
CA LEU A 202 5.52 6.13 1.70
C LEU A 202 5.73 7.51 1.11
N VAL A 203 6.44 8.41 1.80
CA VAL A 203 6.75 9.75 1.28
C VAL A 203 7.46 9.64 -0.06
N SER A 204 8.54 8.86 -0.13
CA SER A 204 9.32 8.69 -1.37
C SER A 204 8.47 8.11 -2.52
N LEU A 205 7.64 7.09 -2.22
CA LEU A 205 6.76 6.47 -3.22
C LEU A 205 5.66 7.44 -3.68
N ILE A 206 5.03 8.17 -2.76
CA ILE A 206 3.95 9.10 -3.06
C ILE A 206 4.48 10.31 -3.84
N GLN A 207 5.64 10.87 -3.47
CA GLN A 207 6.29 11.94 -4.23
C GLN A 207 6.60 11.49 -5.66
N LEU A 208 7.11 10.25 -5.83
CA LEU A 208 7.34 9.68 -7.15
C LEU A 208 6.03 9.54 -7.93
N LEU A 209 4.96 9.04 -7.31
CA LEU A 209 3.63 8.94 -7.93
C LEU A 209 3.10 10.32 -8.36
N CYS A 210 3.19 11.33 -7.49
CA CYS A 210 2.81 12.71 -7.82
C CYS A 210 3.55 13.22 -9.07
N SER A 211 4.86 12.93 -9.17
CA SER A 211 5.67 13.33 -10.34
C SER A 211 5.20 12.72 -11.67
N ARG A 212 4.49 11.58 -11.63
CA ARG A 212 3.90 10.94 -12.82
C ARG A 212 2.62 11.64 -13.28
N TYR A 213 1.90 12.27 -12.37
CA TYR A 213 0.66 13.00 -12.65
C TYR A 213 0.90 14.45 -13.07
N LEU A 214 2.00 15.06 -12.61
CA LEU A 214 2.34 16.46 -12.86
C LEU A 214 3.20 16.64 -14.13
N PRO A 215 3.12 17.82 -14.78
CA PRO A 215 4.00 18.13 -15.90
C PRO A 215 5.45 18.21 -15.48
N LYS A 216 6.37 17.92 -16.41
CA LYS A 216 7.82 17.99 -16.14
C LYS A 216 8.29 19.39 -15.72
N SER A 217 7.54 20.43 -16.08
CA SER A 217 7.77 21.83 -15.71
C SER A 217 7.20 22.23 -14.36
N ALA A 218 6.49 21.33 -13.66
CA ALA A 218 6.03 21.60 -12.30
C ALA A 218 7.25 21.77 -11.38
N VAL A 219 7.14 22.71 -10.44
CA VAL A 219 8.14 22.94 -9.39
C VAL A 219 8.28 21.67 -8.57
N ARG A 220 9.52 21.19 -8.40
CA ARG A 220 9.84 19.99 -7.65
C ARG A 220 10.38 20.36 -6.27
N PRO A 221 10.35 19.44 -5.29
CA PRO A 221 10.95 19.69 -3.98
C PRO A 221 12.39 20.22 -4.05
N GLN A 222 13.20 19.67 -4.97
CA GLN A 222 14.60 20.08 -5.18
C GLN A 222 14.76 21.50 -5.71
N ASP A 223 13.71 22.07 -6.31
CA ASP A 223 13.71 23.46 -6.79
C ASP A 223 13.35 24.46 -5.67
N VAL A 224 12.73 23.98 -4.59
CA VAL A 224 12.28 24.81 -3.46
C VAL A 224 13.30 24.82 -2.33
N GLU A 225 13.81 23.64 -1.95
CA GLU A 225 14.77 23.47 -0.86
C GLU A 225 15.92 22.58 -1.32
N ASP A 226 17.15 22.93 -0.97
CA ASP A 226 18.37 22.20 -1.34
C ASP A 226 18.56 20.96 -0.44
N PHE A 227 17.64 20.02 -0.57
CA PHE A 227 17.72 18.71 0.08
C PHE A 227 18.21 17.65 -0.89
N LYS A 228 19.09 16.78 -0.39
CA LYS A 228 19.59 15.60 -1.14
C LYS A 228 18.68 14.39 -1.05
N ASN A 229 17.55 14.50 -0.35
CA ASN A 229 16.64 13.42 -0.03
C ASN A 229 15.17 13.82 -0.26
N ASP A 230 14.27 12.86 -0.06
CA ASP A 230 12.82 13.03 -0.25
C ASP A 230 12.14 13.66 1.00
N THR A 231 12.87 14.51 1.75
CA THR A 231 12.32 15.19 2.93
C THR A 231 11.07 15.99 2.57
N LEU A 232 10.06 15.90 3.43
CA LEU A 232 8.78 16.58 3.25
C LEU A 232 8.64 17.71 4.26
N THR A 233 8.47 18.94 3.77
CA THR A 233 8.21 20.13 4.60
C THR A 233 6.86 20.73 4.23
N GLN A 234 6.29 21.56 5.12
CA GLN A 234 5.09 22.32 4.80
C GLN A 234 5.27 23.18 3.54
N ARG A 235 6.44 23.79 3.36
CA ARG A 235 6.72 24.63 2.20
C ARG A 235 6.73 23.81 0.89
N ILE A 236 7.29 22.62 0.92
CA ILE A 236 7.25 21.67 -0.20
C ILE A 236 5.80 21.29 -0.53
N LEU A 237 4.96 21.02 0.48
CA LEU A 237 3.54 20.72 0.28
C LEU A 237 2.79 21.87 -0.42
N GLU A 238 2.91 23.08 0.12
CA GLU A 238 2.24 24.29 -0.35
C GLU A 238 2.66 24.69 -1.77
N ILE A 239 3.92 24.49 -2.16
CA ILE A 239 4.40 24.87 -3.50
C ILE A 239 4.27 23.73 -4.50
N CYS A 240 4.69 22.52 -4.15
CA CYS A 240 4.94 21.46 -5.13
C CYS A 240 3.75 20.53 -5.34
N TYR A 241 2.83 20.45 -4.38
CA TYR A 241 1.82 19.38 -4.37
C TYR A 241 0.38 19.87 -4.20
N LEU A 242 0.06 20.50 -3.07
CA LEU A 242 -1.30 20.90 -2.67
C LEU A 242 -2.05 21.73 -3.74
N PRO A 243 -1.46 22.79 -4.35
CA PRO A 243 -2.18 23.69 -5.25
C PRO A 243 -2.38 23.11 -6.66
N HIS A 244 -1.76 21.98 -6.97
CA HIS A 244 -1.72 21.46 -8.34
C HIS A 244 -2.85 20.48 -8.64
N CYS A 245 -3.09 20.29 -9.94
CA CYS A 245 -3.95 19.24 -10.47
C CYS A 245 -3.15 18.42 -11.51
N PRO A 246 -3.48 17.12 -11.68
CA PRO A 246 -2.82 16.27 -12.68
C PRO A 246 -3.00 16.84 -14.08
N MET A 247 -2.12 16.45 -15.01
CA MET A 247 -2.19 16.89 -16.42
C MET A 247 -3.48 16.46 -17.13
N THR A 248 -4.11 15.37 -16.70
CA THR A 248 -5.27 14.76 -17.34
C THR A 248 -6.59 15.38 -16.87
N SER A 249 -7.64 15.24 -17.67
CA SER A 249 -9.03 15.58 -17.29
C SER A 249 -9.83 14.38 -16.78
N SER A 250 -9.14 13.24 -16.55
CA SER A 250 -9.77 12.02 -16.03
C SER A 250 -10.17 12.23 -14.58
N ILE A 251 -11.43 11.90 -14.25
CA ILE A 251 -11.89 11.99 -12.86
C ILE A 251 -11.08 11.05 -11.97
N GLU A 252 -10.78 9.84 -12.44
CA GLU A 252 -10.01 8.85 -11.67
C GLU A 252 -8.60 9.35 -11.33
N ASP A 253 -7.89 9.94 -12.30
CA ASP A 253 -6.54 10.47 -12.06
C ASP A 253 -6.56 11.66 -11.10
N ASN A 254 -7.57 12.55 -11.22
CA ASN A 254 -7.76 13.67 -10.29
C ASN A 254 -8.05 13.18 -8.87
N SER A 255 -8.87 12.14 -8.73
CA SER A 255 -9.14 11.51 -7.45
C SER A 255 -7.91 10.81 -6.86
N LYS A 256 -7.16 10.03 -7.65
CA LYS A 256 -5.90 9.39 -7.22
C LYS A 256 -4.89 10.44 -6.78
N TYR A 257 -4.71 11.51 -7.56
CA TYR A 257 -3.82 12.61 -7.18
C TYR A 257 -4.28 13.32 -5.91
N SER A 258 -5.60 13.53 -5.72
CA SER A 258 -6.15 14.08 -4.47
C SER A 258 -5.80 13.20 -3.26
N ILE A 259 -5.92 11.88 -3.38
CA ILE A 259 -5.53 10.93 -2.33
C ILE A 259 -4.03 11.02 -2.04
N LEU A 260 -3.18 11.15 -3.07
CA LEU A 260 -1.73 11.27 -2.88
C LEU A 260 -1.37 12.53 -2.09
N VAL A 261 -1.90 13.70 -2.46
CA VAL A 261 -1.59 14.95 -1.75
C VAL A 261 -2.17 14.98 -0.35
N GLU A 262 -3.35 14.39 -0.14
CA GLU A 262 -3.92 14.18 1.19
C GLU A 262 -3.01 13.30 2.05
N ASN A 263 -2.52 12.19 1.50
CA ASN A 263 -1.62 11.30 2.21
C ASN A 263 -0.27 11.94 2.52
N LEU A 264 0.31 12.73 1.61
CA LEU A 264 1.52 13.51 1.94
C LEU A 264 1.27 14.46 3.11
N PHE A 265 0.14 15.17 3.11
CA PHE A 265 -0.16 16.10 4.20
C PHE A 265 -0.35 15.38 5.53
N ARG A 266 -1.04 14.24 5.55
CA ARG A 266 -1.17 13.38 6.74
C ARG A 266 0.18 12.85 7.24
N LEU A 267 1.05 12.41 6.34
CA LEU A 267 2.39 11.94 6.70
C LEU A 267 3.23 13.06 7.30
N PHE A 268 3.18 14.26 6.71
CA PHE A 268 3.82 15.44 7.28
C PHE A 268 3.32 15.71 8.71
N LEU A 269 2.01 15.74 8.93
CA LEU A 269 1.43 15.99 10.26
C LEU A 269 1.63 14.84 11.27
N THR A 270 2.10 13.68 10.82
CA THR A 270 2.46 12.58 11.73
C THR A 270 3.84 12.81 12.36
N ASP A 271 4.76 13.41 11.60
CA ASP A 271 6.17 13.55 11.98
C ASP A 271 6.54 15.02 12.33
N CYS A 272 5.69 15.99 11.98
CA CYS A 272 5.96 17.43 12.13
C CYS A 272 4.72 18.20 12.61
N GLU A 273 4.93 19.31 13.30
CA GLU A 273 3.88 20.28 13.61
C GLU A 273 3.63 21.17 12.38
N GLY A 274 2.38 21.23 11.92
CA GLY A 274 1.97 22.16 10.88
C GLY A 274 1.65 23.53 11.46
N LEU A 275 1.98 24.58 10.71
CA LEU A 275 1.60 25.95 11.05
C LEU A 275 0.42 26.38 10.18
N HIS A 276 -0.64 26.89 10.80
CA HIS A 276 -1.72 27.48 10.05
C HIS A 276 -1.26 28.79 9.39
N THR A 277 -1.32 28.86 8.06
CA THR A 277 -0.94 30.05 7.29
C THR A 277 -1.94 30.33 6.17
N PRO A 278 -2.11 31.61 5.75
CA PRO A 278 -2.94 31.93 4.58
C PRO A 278 -2.46 31.24 3.29
N ASP A 279 -1.15 30.97 3.18
CA ASP A 279 -0.57 30.24 2.05
C ASP A 279 -1.04 28.78 2.01
N LEU A 280 -1.19 28.15 3.18
CA LEU A 280 -1.72 26.79 3.33
C LEU A 280 -3.19 26.71 2.88
N ASP A 281 -4.03 27.61 3.38
CA ASP A 281 -5.44 27.73 2.99
C ASP A 281 -5.60 27.87 1.48
N ASP A 282 -4.86 28.83 0.91
CA ASP A 282 -4.91 29.16 -0.50
C ASP A 282 -4.34 28.02 -1.36
N ALA A 283 -3.28 27.34 -0.92
CA ALA A 283 -2.76 26.16 -1.59
C ALA A 283 -3.80 25.02 -1.65
N ILE A 284 -4.50 24.76 -0.55
CA ILE A 284 -5.49 23.67 -0.48
C ILE A 284 -6.73 23.99 -1.32
N GLU A 285 -7.32 25.17 -1.16
CA GLU A 285 -8.53 25.53 -1.89
C GLU A 285 -8.28 25.67 -3.40
N ARG A 286 -7.16 26.28 -3.82
CA ARG A 286 -6.79 26.31 -5.24
C ARG A 286 -6.65 24.92 -5.81
N GLY A 287 -5.99 24.02 -5.08
CA GLY A 287 -5.82 22.63 -5.49
C GLY A 287 -7.14 21.89 -5.66
N ILE A 288 -8.02 21.97 -4.66
CA ILE A 288 -9.34 21.33 -4.67
C ILE A 288 -10.15 21.84 -5.87
N ILE A 289 -10.25 23.17 -6.02
CA ILE A 289 -10.97 23.81 -7.11
C ILE A 289 -10.38 23.41 -8.47
N ALA A 290 -9.05 23.36 -8.60
CA ALA A 290 -8.38 22.98 -9.85
C ALA A 290 -8.70 21.54 -10.25
N ARG A 291 -8.64 20.60 -9.31
CA ARG A 291 -8.94 19.17 -9.54
C ARG A 291 -10.40 18.96 -9.91
N GLU A 292 -11.32 19.58 -9.18
CA GLU A 292 -12.77 19.48 -9.44
C GLU A 292 -13.16 20.09 -10.79
N LYS A 293 -12.64 21.28 -11.13
CA LYS A 293 -12.95 21.96 -12.41
C LYS A 293 -12.37 21.23 -13.63
N LYS A 294 -11.23 20.56 -13.48
CA LYS A 294 -10.54 19.90 -14.60
C LYS A 294 -11.21 18.58 -15.01
N CYS A 295 -11.97 17.97 -14.11
CA CYS A 295 -12.74 16.76 -14.39
C CYS A 295 -13.80 17.04 -15.46
N LYS A 296 -13.75 16.30 -16.58
CA LYS A 296 -14.78 16.35 -17.61
C LYS A 296 -15.63 15.09 -17.54
N THR A 297 -16.94 15.23 -17.36
CA THR A 297 -17.88 14.12 -17.50
C THR A 297 -18.07 13.84 -18.98
N ASP A 298 -17.55 12.72 -19.47
CA ASP A 298 -17.76 12.31 -20.86
C ASP A 298 -19.14 11.65 -20.99
N GLY A 299 -20.16 12.48 -21.21
CA GLY A 299 -21.56 12.05 -21.34
C GLY A 299 -21.83 11.08 -22.51
N ARG A 300 -20.81 10.71 -23.29
CA ARG A 300 -20.91 9.71 -24.38
C ARG A 300 -20.64 8.28 -23.92
N ARG A 301 -20.11 8.05 -22.71
CA ARG A 301 -19.82 6.71 -22.18
C ARG A 301 -21.10 6.01 -21.73
N LYS A 302 -21.63 5.15 -22.60
CA LYS A 302 -22.93 4.45 -22.41
C LYS A 302 -22.85 3.15 -21.59
N ALA A 303 -21.67 2.71 -21.17
CA ALA A 303 -21.53 1.47 -20.41
C ALA A 303 -21.76 1.71 -18.91
N ASP A 304 -22.75 1.03 -18.32
CA ASP A 304 -23.11 1.18 -16.89
C ASP A 304 -21.93 0.96 -15.93
N ALA A 305 -21.01 0.04 -16.27
CA ALA A 305 -19.81 -0.21 -15.47
C ALA A 305 -18.87 1.01 -15.41
N MET A 306 -18.65 1.66 -16.56
CA MET A 306 -17.79 2.84 -16.65
C MET A 306 -18.38 4.03 -15.91
N LYS A 307 -19.70 4.20 -15.99
CA LYS A 307 -20.41 5.20 -15.20
C LYS A 307 -20.27 4.96 -13.69
N ARG A 308 -20.36 3.69 -13.26
CA ARG A 308 -20.13 3.32 -11.85
C ARG A 308 -18.71 3.63 -11.39
N GLU A 309 -17.70 3.34 -12.21
CA GLU A 309 -16.29 3.66 -11.90
C GLU A 309 -16.08 5.18 -11.78
N GLU A 310 -16.68 5.98 -12.66
CA GLU A 310 -16.65 7.44 -12.57
C GLU A 310 -17.37 7.96 -11.30
N GLU A 311 -18.50 7.36 -10.92
CA GLU A 311 -19.21 7.69 -9.68
C GLU A 311 -18.37 7.35 -8.44
N ILE A 312 -17.70 6.19 -8.43
CA ILE A 312 -16.77 5.80 -7.35
C ILE A 312 -15.61 6.80 -7.31
N ALA A 313 -14.98 7.09 -8.45
CA ALA A 313 -13.88 8.04 -8.51
C ALA A 313 -14.29 9.43 -7.98
N LYS A 314 -15.47 9.92 -8.37
CA LYS A 314 -16.02 11.18 -7.86
C LYS A 314 -16.20 11.16 -6.35
N PHE A 315 -16.75 10.08 -5.82
CA PHE A 315 -16.91 9.92 -4.37
C PHE A 315 -15.58 10.05 -3.63
N PHE A 316 -14.51 9.41 -4.13
CA PHE A 316 -13.18 9.51 -3.54
C PHE A 316 -12.59 10.92 -3.64
N LEU A 317 -12.80 11.62 -4.75
CA LEU A 317 -12.38 13.02 -4.90
C LEU A 317 -13.06 13.90 -3.85
N ASP A 318 -14.39 13.86 -3.79
CA ASP A 318 -15.19 14.67 -2.85
C ASP A 318 -14.88 14.33 -1.39
N ALA A 319 -14.61 13.06 -1.10
CA ALA A 319 -14.21 12.62 0.24
C ALA A 319 -12.80 13.11 0.61
N SER A 320 -11.86 13.10 -0.34
CA SER A 320 -10.51 13.62 -0.14
C SER A 320 -10.50 15.14 0.04
N SER A 321 -11.26 15.89 -0.77
CA SER A 321 -11.42 17.35 -0.61
C SER A 321 -11.91 17.72 0.78
N ARG A 322 -12.91 16.98 1.31
CA ARG A 322 -13.41 17.20 2.67
C ARG A 322 -12.36 16.91 3.74
N ARG A 323 -11.63 15.80 3.60
CA ARG A 323 -10.59 15.43 4.56
C ARG A 323 -9.41 16.41 4.54
N LEU A 324 -9.04 16.94 3.37
CA LEU A 324 -8.02 18.00 3.26
C LEU A 324 -8.43 19.25 4.04
N ARG A 325 -9.66 19.73 3.89
CA ARG A 325 -10.18 20.86 4.68
C ARG A 325 -10.16 20.59 6.17
N SER A 326 -10.63 19.41 6.59
CA SER A 326 -10.57 19.02 8.01
C SER A 326 -9.14 18.93 8.57
N LEU A 327 -8.13 18.62 7.74
CA LEU A 327 -6.73 18.66 8.18
C LEU A 327 -6.26 20.10 8.41
N VAL A 328 -6.72 21.06 7.61
CA VAL A 328 -6.42 22.49 7.80
C VAL A 328 -7.09 23.01 9.06
N ASP A 329 -8.39 22.75 9.22
CA ASP A 329 -9.15 23.14 10.41
C ASP A 329 -8.45 22.58 11.68
N TRP A 330 -7.97 21.33 11.62
CA TRP A 330 -7.22 20.72 12.71
C TRP A 330 -5.87 21.40 12.98
N VAL A 331 -5.15 21.84 11.93
CA VAL A 331 -3.90 22.61 12.07
C VAL A 331 -4.19 24.00 12.68
N GLU A 332 -5.29 24.66 12.31
CA GLU A 332 -5.73 25.92 12.89
C GLU A 332 -6.00 25.78 14.39
N GLU A 333 -6.83 24.80 14.76
CA GLU A 333 -7.18 24.49 16.16
C GLU A 333 -5.95 24.09 17.00
N SER A 334 -4.98 23.42 16.41
CA SER A 334 -3.76 22.99 17.10
C SER A 334 -2.71 24.11 17.21
N SER A 335 -2.84 25.19 16.44
CA SER A 335 -1.92 26.34 16.45
C SER A 335 -2.32 27.43 17.46
N THR A 336 -3.54 27.37 18.02
CA THR A 336 -4.08 28.32 19.02
C THR A 336 -3.82 27.90 20.45
#